data_AF-A0A417Z443-F1
#
_entry.id   AF-A0A417Z443-F1
#
_cell.length_a   1.000
_cell.length_b   1.000
_cell.length_c   1.000
_cell.angle_alpha   90.00
_cell.angle_beta   90.00
_cell.angle_gamma   90.00
#
_symmetry.space_group_name_H-M   'P 1'
#
loop_
_entity.id
_entity.type
_entity.pdbx_description
1 polymer ?
#
loop_
_entity_poly.entity_id
_entity_poly.type
_entity_poly.pdbx_seq_one_letter_code
_entity_poly.pdbx_strand_id
1 'polypeptide(L)' 'MPTALGLMLLGLVWVMTYYISSGAYPIPNVDAINIVVGFAFIMVGFIMMTRWK' A
#
# COMPACT_ATOMS: atom_id res chain seq x y z
N MET A 1 -12.29 -11.61 -6.44
CA MET A 1 -11.35 -12.36 -5.56
C MET A 1 -9.89 -12.05 -5.88
N PRO A 2 -9.41 -12.05 -7.15
CA PRO A 2 -7.98 -11.84 -7.44
C PRO A 2 -7.50 -10.41 -7.16
N THR A 3 -8.36 -9.41 -7.43
CA THR A 3 -8.02 -7.98 -7.35
C THR A 3 -7.85 -7.47 -5.92
N ALA A 4 -8.66 -7.94 -4.97
CA ALA A 4 -8.57 -7.54 -3.56
C ALA A 4 -7.23 -7.99 -2.95
N LEU A 5 -6.84 -9.24 -3.19
CA LEU A 5 -5.56 -9.80 -2.78
C LEU A 5 -4.38 -9.06 -3.43
N GLY A 6 -4.48 -8.74 -4.72
CA GLY A 6 -3.48 -7.94 -5.44
C GLY A 6 -3.24 -6.57 -4.81
N LEU A 7 -4.31 -5.86 -4.42
CA LEU A 7 -4.21 -4.55 -3.78
C LEU A 7 -3.60 -4.60 -2.37
N MET A 8 -3.91 -5.63 -1.59
CA MET A 8 -3.29 -5.82 -0.27
C MET A 8 -1.79 -6.11 -0.38
N LEU A 9 -1.38 -6.96 -1.33
CA LEU A 9 0.03 -7.22 -1.62
C LEU A 9 0.73 -5.97 -2.14
N LEU A 10 0.06 -5.16 -2.97
CA LEU A 10 0.61 -3.91 -3.48
C LEU A 10 0.90 -2.91 -2.35
N GLY A 11 -0.05 -2.74 -1.43
CA GLY A 11 0.13 -1.88 -0.24
C GLY A 11 1.24 -2.37 0.68
N LEU A 12 1.34 -3.70 0.88
CA LEU A 12 2.45 -4.30 1.62
C LEU A 12 3.81 -4.01 0.97
N VAL A 13 3.93 -4.27 -0.33
CA VAL A 13 5.18 -4.04 -1.08
C VAL A 13 5.58 -2.57 -1.05
N TRP A 14 4.62 -1.64 -1.13
CA TRP A 14 4.87 -0.19 -1.05
C TRP A 14 5.49 0.22 0.29
N VAL A 15 4.90 -0.22 1.41
CA VAL A 15 5.45 0.07 2.74
C VAL A 15 6.81 -0.62 2.92
N MET A 16 6.97 -1.84 2.39
CA MET A 16 8.23 -2.57 2.47
C MET A 16 9.35 -1.85 1.70
N THR A 17 9.07 -1.33 0.50
CA THR A 17 10.05 -0.56 -0.29
C THR A 17 10.44 0.73 0.42
N TYR A 18 9.49 1.42 1.04
CA TYR A 18 9.77 2.62 1.83
C TYR A 18 10.68 2.36 3.02
N TYR A 19 10.42 1.31 3.80
CA TYR A 19 11.25 0.94 4.93
C TYR A 19 12.64 0.42 4.51
N ILE A 20 12.72 -0.44 3.49
CA ILE A 20 13.99 -1.00 2.99
C ILE A 20 14.88 0.10 2.42
N SER A 21 14.30 1.08 1.74
CA SER A 21 15.03 2.20 1.16
C SER A 21 15.39 3.32 2.15
N SER A 22 15.08 3.16 3.44
CA SER A 22 15.31 4.18 4.47
C SER A 22 14.71 5.56 4.11
N GLY A 23 13.53 5.55 3.48
CA GLY A 23 12.82 6.77 3.04
C GLY A 23 13.22 7.32 1.68
N ALA A 24 14.15 6.69 0.96
CA ALA A 24 14.60 7.16 -0.36
C ALA A 24 13.64 6.76 -1.51
N TYR A 25 12.87 5.69 -1.37
CA TYR A 25 11.91 5.21 -2.36
C TYR A 25 10.55 4.94 -1.70
N PRO A 26 9.44 4.92 -2.45
CA PRO A 26 9.30 5.20 -3.88
C PRO A 26 9.36 6.70 -4.24
N ILE A 27 9.08 7.59 -3.29
CA ILE A 27 9.17 9.05 -3.47
C ILE A 27 10.13 9.62 -2.42
N PRO A 28 11.35 10.05 -2.80
CA PRO A 28 12.29 10.68 -1.88
C PRO A 28 11.78 12.06 -1.41
N ASN A 29 12.14 12.46 -0.18
CA ASN A 29 11.78 13.74 0.48
C ASN A 29 10.31 13.88 0.90
N VAL A 30 9.50 12.82 0.85
CA VAL A 30 8.09 12.87 1.22
C VAL A 30 7.68 11.69 2.12
N ASP A 31 8.36 11.60 3.26
CA ASP A 31 8.28 10.49 4.22
C ASP A 31 6.84 10.17 4.67
N ALA A 32 6.10 11.17 5.13
CA ALA A 32 4.74 10.97 5.64
C ALA A 32 3.75 10.52 4.55
N ILE A 33 3.90 11.02 3.31
CA ILE A 33 2.99 10.70 2.21
C ILE A 33 3.18 9.25 1.74
N ASN A 34 4.40 8.72 1.75
CA ASN A 34 4.65 7.32 1.37
C ASN A 34 3.90 6.33 2.26
N ILE A 35 3.85 6.59 3.57
CA ILE A 35 3.10 5.76 4.53
C ILE A 35 1.59 5.89 4.28
N VAL A 36 1.09 7.10 4.07
CA VAL A 36 -0.34 7.34 3.79
C VAL A 36 -0.80 6.62 2.51
N VAL A 37 0.02 6.63 1.46
CA VAL A 37 -0.27 5.93 0.20
C VAL A 37 -0.29 4.41 0.40
N GLY A 38 0.71 3.85 1.10
CA GLY A 38 0.73 2.43 1.44
C GLY A 38 -0.50 2.01 2.26
N PHE A 39 -0.90 2.85 3.22
CA PHE A 39 -2.10 2.62 4.03
C PHE A 39 -3.40 2.69 3.21
N ALA A 40 -3.49 3.65 2.28
CA ALA A 40 -4.62 3.77 1.37
C ALA A 40 -4.79 2.53 0.49
N PHE A 41 -3.71 1.96 -0.03
CA PHE A 41 -3.77 0.70 -0.80
C PHE A 41 -4.32 -0.47 0.03
N ILE A 42 -3.88 -0.60 1.28
CA ILE A 42 -4.38 -1.64 2.20
C ILE A 42 -5.87 -1.41 2.48
N MET A 43 -6.30 -0.17 2.75
CA MET A 43 -7.72 0.19 2.95
C MET A 43 -8.59 -0.14 1.73
N VAL A 44 -8.14 0.16 0.52
CA VAL A 44 -8.88 -0.14 -0.71
C VAL A 44 -8.99 -1.65 -0.92
N GLY A 45 -7.91 -2.41 -0.64
CA GLY A 45 -7.96 -3.87 -0.61
C GLY A 45 -9.01 -4.38 0.38
N PHE A 46 -9.11 -3.78 1.56
CA PHE A 46 -10.10 -4.10 2.58
C PHE A 46 -11.54 -3.75 2.17
N ILE A 47 -11.77 -2.61 1.52
CA ILE A 47 -13.09 -2.21 1.00
C ILE A 47 -13.53 -3.13 -0.14
N MET A 48 -12.61 -3.55 -1.01
CA MET A 48 -12.94 -4.60 -1.99
C MET A 48 -13.28 -5.92 -1.29
N MET A 49 -12.70 -6.21 -0.12
CA MET A 49 -13.08 -7.36 0.69
C MET A 49 -14.46 -7.27 1.34
N THR A 50 -15.11 -6.09 1.38
CA THR A 50 -16.50 -5.97 1.89
C THR A 50 -17.54 -5.97 0.76
N ARG A 51 -17.12 -5.80 -0.50
CA ARG A 51 -17.99 -5.82 -1.68
C ARG A 51 -18.22 -7.23 -2.26
N TRP A 52 -18.28 -8.24 -1.41
CA TRP A 52 -18.63 -9.60 -1.84
C TRP A 52 -20.15 -9.68 -1.94
N LYS A 53 -20.66 -9.61 -3.17
CA LYS A 53 -21.98 -10.13 -3.54
C LYS A 53 -21.77 -11.31 -4.46
#